data_AF-A0A962F0P5-F1
#
_entry.id   AF-A0A962F0P5-F1
#
_cell.length_a   1.000
_cell.length_b   1.000
_cell.length_c   1.000
_cell.angle_alpha   90.00
_cell.angle_beta   90.00
_cell.angle_gamma   90.00
#
_symmetry.space_group_name_H-M   'P 1'
#
loop_
_entity.id
_entity.type
_entity.pdbx_description
1 polymer ?
#
loop_
_entity_poly.entity_id
_entity_poly.type
_entity_poly.pdbx_seq_one_letter_code
_entity_poly.pdbx_strand_id
1 'polypeptide(L)'
;MSMQPEQIELDDASANSLSDLTELASIVSAARDALSDDMVTRLSSALSEGMILLDRLTRNQGVMRLLQVLDKPESQKLLLSFADALSSMSRELASTEPSKGGLGGVLKLASDPGTQEGLRSLSTLGKYWSANLRDLNKGDG
;
A
#
# COMPACT_ATOMS: atom_id res chain seq x y z
N MET A 1 12.13 -71.18 45.83
CA MET A 1 12.62 -69.85 46.24
C MET A 1 13.79 -69.51 45.33
N SER A 2 13.61 -68.54 44.42
CA SER A 2 14.63 -67.60 43.95
C SER A 2 14.00 -66.76 42.84
N MET A 3 13.62 -65.55 43.23
CA MET A 3 13.21 -64.47 42.35
C MET A 3 14.34 -64.14 41.37
N GLN A 4 14.00 -63.86 40.12
CA GLN A 4 14.82 -63.01 39.24
C GLN A 4 13.90 -61.91 38.71
N PRO A 5 13.87 -60.74 39.37
CA PRO A 5 13.22 -59.55 38.86
C PRO A 5 14.30 -58.63 38.28
N GLU A 6 14.69 -58.81 37.03
CA GLU A 6 15.64 -57.86 36.39
C GLU A 6 15.44 -57.65 34.88
N GLN A 7 14.56 -58.42 34.23
CA GLN A 7 14.34 -58.30 32.78
C GLN A 7 13.10 -57.47 32.39
N ILE A 8 12.28 -57.03 33.35
CA ILE A 8 11.02 -56.32 33.07
C ILE A 8 11.22 -54.79 32.99
N GLU A 9 12.29 -54.23 33.58
CA GLU A 9 12.45 -52.77 33.73
C GLU A 9 13.05 -52.07 32.49
N LEU A 10 13.84 -52.77 31.65
CA LEU A 10 14.49 -52.20 30.47
C LEU A 10 13.57 -52.15 29.23
N ASP A 11 12.61 -53.07 29.14
CA ASP A 11 11.67 -53.14 28.02
C ASP A 11 10.55 -52.10 28.17
N ASP A 12 10.08 -51.89 29.41
CA ASP A 12 9.02 -50.93 29.74
C ASP A 12 9.46 -49.47 29.56
N ALA A 13 10.69 -49.12 30.01
CA ALA A 13 11.23 -47.77 29.85
C ALA A 13 11.49 -47.41 28.37
N SER A 14 11.90 -48.40 27.57
CA SER A 14 12.14 -48.25 26.13
C SER A 14 10.82 -48.16 25.35
N ALA A 15 9.83 -48.98 25.70
CA ALA A 15 8.48 -48.94 25.13
C ALA A 15 7.79 -47.61 25.42
N ASN A 16 7.91 -47.08 26.64
CA ASN A 16 7.32 -45.81 27.02
C ASN A 16 7.99 -44.62 26.30
N SER A 17 9.31 -44.64 26.16
CA SER A 17 10.06 -43.61 25.41
C SER A 17 9.73 -43.62 23.91
N LEU A 18 9.53 -44.80 23.30
CA LEU A 18 9.06 -44.90 21.92
C LEU A 18 7.63 -44.39 21.78
N SER A 19 6.76 -44.67 22.75
CA SER A 19 5.38 -44.17 22.77
C SER A 19 5.35 -42.64 22.85
N ASP A 20 6.11 -42.04 23.76
CA ASP A 20 6.19 -40.59 23.95
C ASP A 20 6.73 -39.87 22.69
N LEU A 21 7.75 -40.44 22.02
CA LEU A 21 8.27 -39.92 20.76
C LEU A 21 7.25 -40.02 19.62
N THR A 22 6.44 -41.09 19.61
CA THR A 22 5.38 -41.28 18.62
C THR A 22 4.25 -40.27 18.83
N GLU A 23 3.89 -39.99 20.08
CA GLU A 23 2.90 -38.98 20.43
C GLU A 23 3.39 -37.57 20.04
N LEU A 24 4.63 -37.22 20.36
CA LEU A 24 5.24 -35.95 19.93
C LEU A 24 5.34 -35.82 18.40
N ALA A 25 5.73 -36.89 17.70
CA ALA A 25 5.75 -36.90 16.24
C ALA A 25 4.35 -36.69 15.65
N SER A 26 3.31 -37.27 16.27
CA SER A 26 1.93 -37.10 15.83
C SER A 26 1.43 -35.67 16.02
N ILE A 27 1.76 -35.03 17.16
CA ILE A 27 1.41 -33.64 17.46
C ILE A 27 2.14 -32.67 16.52
N VAL A 28 3.45 -32.90 16.30
CA VAL A 28 4.26 -32.09 15.38
C VAL A 28 3.78 -32.26 13.94
N SER A 29 3.39 -33.48 13.53
CA SER A 29 2.82 -33.72 12.21
C SER A 29 1.47 -33.02 12.04
N ALA A 30 0.58 -33.13 13.03
CA ALA A 30 -0.72 -32.45 13.01
C ALA A 30 -0.58 -30.92 13.02
N ALA A 31 0.37 -30.37 13.78
CA ALA A 31 0.67 -28.95 13.79
C ALA A 31 1.24 -28.48 12.43
N ARG A 32 2.10 -29.28 11.79
CA ARG A 32 2.63 -28.99 10.45
C ARG A 32 1.56 -29.06 9.37
N ASP A 33 0.67 -30.03 9.41
CA ASP A 33 -0.42 -30.16 8.44
C ASP A 33 -1.45 -29.05 8.62
N ALA A 34 -1.80 -28.70 9.86
CA ALA A 34 -2.70 -27.58 10.14
C ALA A 34 -2.12 -26.22 9.71
N LEU A 35 -0.81 -25.99 9.94
CA LEU A 35 -0.11 -24.79 9.49
C LEU A 35 0.15 -24.79 7.98
N SER A 36 0.21 -25.95 7.33
CA SER A 36 0.38 -26.04 5.89
C SER A 36 -0.96 -25.84 5.19
N ASP A 37 -1.97 -26.64 5.48
CA ASP A 37 -3.20 -26.65 4.68
C ASP A 37 -4.07 -25.41 4.91
N ASP A 38 -4.28 -24.98 6.16
CA ASP A 38 -5.09 -23.79 6.43
C ASP A 38 -4.39 -22.51 5.96
N MET A 39 -3.09 -22.35 6.24
CA MET A 39 -2.35 -21.16 5.79
C MET A 39 -2.14 -21.15 4.28
N VAL A 40 -1.85 -22.28 3.64
CA VAL A 40 -1.76 -22.37 2.18
C VAL A 40 -3.12 -22.09 1.56
N THR A 41 -4.23 -22.59 2.14
CA THR A 41 -5.58 -22.28 1.66
C THR A 41 -5.87 -20.79 1.77
N ARG A 42 -5.59 -20.17 2.93
CA ARG A 42 -5.83 -18.74 3.15
C ARG A 42 -4.92 -17.85 2.30
N LEU A 43 -3.66 -18.22 2.14
CA LEU A 43 -2.73 -17.53 1.24
C LEU A 43 -3.17 -17.66 -0.22
N SER A 44 -3.57 -18.86 -0.64
CA SER A 44 -4.08 -19.10 -2.00
C SER A 44 -5.38 -18.33 -2.25
N SER A 45 -6.24 -18.21 -1.23
CA SER A 45 -7.44 -17.37 -1.28
C SER A 45 -7.07 -15.90 -1.42
N ALA A 46 -6.17 -15.38 -0.57
CA ALA A 46 -5.73 -13.99 -0.61
C ALA A 46 -5.02 -13.64 -1.93
N LEU A 47 -4.22 -14.55 -2.49
CA LEU A 47 -3.59 -14.38 -3.79
C LEU A 47 -4.61 -14.43 -4.93
N SER A 48 -5.61 -15.31 -4.85
CA SER A 48 -6.70 -15.39 -5.83
C SER A 48 -7.54 -14.11 -5.82
N GLU A 49 -7.91 -13.63 -4.63
CA GLU A 49 -8.59 -12.35 -4.44
C GLU A 49 -7.73 -11.18 -4.95
N GLY A 50 -6.42 -11.19 -4.67
CA GLY A 50 -5.47 -10.22 -5.19
C GLY A 50 -5.42 -10.21 -6.72
N MET A 51 -5.38 -11.38 -7.35
CA MET A 51 -5.43 -11.50 -8.82
C MET A 51 -6.74 -10.98 -9.39
N ILE A 52 -7.88 -11.23 -8.74
CA ILE A 52 -9.18 -10.70 -9.16
C ILE A 52 -9.19 -9.17 -9.06
N LEU A 53 -8.65 -8.60 -7.98
CA LEU A 53 -8.54 -7.15 -7.83
C LEU A 53 -7.61 -6.53 -8.90
N LEU A 54 -6.50 -7.20 -9.21
CA LEU A 54 -5.58 -6.79 -10.27
C LEU A 54 -6.23 -6.86 -11.66
N ASP A 55 -7.00 -7.91 -11.97
CA ASP A 55 -7.76 -8.01 -13.22
C ASP A 55 -8.78 -6.88 -13.32
N ARG A 56 -9.55 -6.62 -12.25
CA ARG A 56 -10.50 -5.51 -12.21
C ARG A 56 -9.83 -4.15 -12.35
N LEU A 57 -8.67 -3.95 -11.73
CA LEU A 57 -7.88 -2.73 -11.85
C LEU A 57 -7.36 -2.54 -13.29
N THR A 58 -6.87 -3.62 -13.91
CA THR A 58 -6.35 -3.63 -15.29
C THR A 58 -7.47 -3.38 -16.31
N ARG A 59 -8.67 -3.90 -16.05
CA ARG A 59 -9.88 -3.65 -16.86
C ARG A 59 -10.49 -2.27 -16.61
N ASN A 60 -10.09 -1.56 -15.54
CA ASN A 60 -10.54 -0.20 -15.31
C ASN A 60 -9.88 0.74 -16.32
N GLN A 61 -10.64 1.09 -17.36
CA GLN A 61 -10.17 1.96 -18.44
C GLN A 61 -9.71 3.33 -17.92
N GLY A 62 -10.31 3.85 -16.85
CA GLY A 62 -9.93 5.12 -16.24
C GLY A 62 -8.53 5.06 -15.61
N VAL A 63 -8.25 4.03 -14.80
CA VAL A 63 -6.94 3.83 -14.18
C VAL A 63 -5.88 3.57 -15.24
N MET A 64 -6.17 2.72 -16.22
CA MET A 64 -5.22 2.42 -17.30
C MET A 64 -4.93 3.67 -18.15
N ARG A 65 -5.97 4.46 -18.45
CA ARG A 65 -5.80 5.74 -19.15
C ARG A 65 -4.98 6.73 -18.35
N LEU A 66 -5.18 6.80 -17.04
CA LEU A 66 -4.38 7.65 -16.16
C LEU A 66 -2.92 7.21 -16.17
N LEU A 67 -2.64 5.91 -16.04
CA LEU A 67 -1.28 5.37 -16.09
C LEU A 67 -0.59 5.72 -17.42
N GLN A 68 -1.29 5.57 -18.55
CA GLN A 68 -0.78 5.97 -19.87
C GLN A 68 -0.49 7.47 -19.97
N VAL A 69 -1.29 8.32 -19.32
CA VAL A 69 -1.02 9.77 -19.28
C VAL A 69 0.22 10.03 -18.43
N LEU A 70 0.34 9.40 -17.26
CA LEU A 70 1.49 9.55 -16.36
C LEU A 70 2.80 9.03 -16.96
N ASP A 71 2.74 8.04 -17.85
CA ASP A 71 3.91 7.47 -18.53
C ASP A 71 4.45 8.38 -19.65
N LYS A 72 3.71 9.42 -20.05
CA LYS A 72 4.19 10.37 -21.08
C LYS A 72 5.38 11.17 -20.56
N PRO A 73 6.43 11.40 -21.39
CA PRO A 73 7.60 12.19 -21.01
C PRO A 73 7.23 13.58 -20.48
N GLU A 74 6.18 14.20 -21.02
CA GLU A 74 5.70 15.51 -20.57
C GLU A 74 5.12 15.44 -19.16
N SER A 75 4.30 14.42 -18.88
CA SER A 75 3.70 14.21 -17.56
C SER A 75 4.75 13.84 -16.51
N GLN A 76 5.73 13.02 -16.87
CA GLN A 76 6.87 12.74 -15.99
C GLN A 76 7.63 14.03 -15.64
N LYS A 77 7.99 14.86 -16.63
CA LYS A 77 8.65 16.15 -16.39
C LYS A 77 7.84 17.08 -15.50
N LEU A 78 6.52 17.12 -15.68
CA LEU A 78 5.61 17.90 -14.82
C LEU A 78 5.63 17.39 -13.37
N LEU A 79 5.59 16.07 -13.17
CA LEU A 79 5.65 15.48 -11.83
C LEU A 79 6.97 15.78 -11.13
N LEU A 80 8.10 15.63 -11.85
CA LEU A 80 9.43 15.97 -11.36
C LEU A 80 9.50 17.46 -10.97
N SER A 81 9.08 18.36 -11.86
CA SER A 81 9.06 19.81 -11.58
C SER A 81 8.16 20.16 -10.39
N PHE A 82 7.02 19.47 -10.24
CA PHE A 82 6.12 19.69 -9.11
C PHE A 82 6.74 19.21 -7.79
N ALA A 83 7.42 18.06 -7.80
CA ALA A 83 8.13 17.55 -6.63
C ALA A 83 9.28 18.48 -6.20
N ASP A 84 10.02 19.03 -7.16
CA ASP A 84 11.07 20.02 -6.91
C ASP A 84 10.51 21.31 -6.33
N ALA A 85 9.39 21.80 -6.87
CA ALA A 85 8.68 22.97 -6.36
C ALA A 85 8.18 22.76 -4.92
N LEU A 86 7.58 21.60 -4.63
CA LEU A 86 7.12 21.25 -3.28
C LEU A 86 8.29 21.19 -2.28
N SER A 87 9.41 20.60 -2.69
CA SER A 87 10.61 20.51 -1.86
C SER A 87 11.23 21.88 -1.61
N SER A 88 11.22 22.75 -2.61
CA SER A 88 11.71 24.13 -2.50
C SER A 88 10.82 24.96 -1.58
N MET A 89 9.50 24.87 -1.76
CA MET A 89 8.50 25.49 -0.90
C MET A 89 8.68 25.02 0.56
N SER A 90 8.82 23.71 0.79
CA SER A 90 9.03 23.18 2.14
C SER A 90 10.29 23.74 2.80
N ARG A 91 11.39 23.87 2.05
CA ARG A 91 12.64 24.47 2.54
C ARG A 91 12.46 25.96 2.87
N GLU A 92 11.80 26.71 1.99
CA GLU A 92 11.54 28.14 2.17
C GLU A 92 10.68 28.42 3.40
N LEU A 93 9.60 27.65 3.60
CA LEU A 93 8.77 27.75 4.81
C LEU A 93 9.55 27.39 6.07
N ALA A 94 10.46 26.41 6.00
CA ALA A 94 11.29 26.03 7.15
C ALA A 94 12.35 27.09 7.50
N SER A 95 12.80 27.89 6.53
CA SER A 95 13.83 28.92 6.72
C SER A 95 13.30 30.32 6.99
N THR A 96 12.00 30.57 6.82
CA THR A 96 11.42 31.92 6.92
C THR A 96 10.65 32.09 8.24
N GLU A 97 10.87 33.20 8.96
CA GLU A 97 10.06 33.53 10.14
C GLU A 97 8.57 33.66 9.77
N PRO A 98 7.64 33.26 10.67
CA PRO A 98 6.21 33.39 10.42
C PRO A 98 5.85 34.82 10.01
N SER A 99 5.10 34.96 8.92
CA SER A 99 4.63 36.26 8.46
C SER A 99 3.88 36.98 9.59
N LYS A 100 4.22 38.25 9.84
CA LYS A 100 3.57 39.10 10.85
C LYS A 100 2.08 39.36 10.56
N GLY A 101 1.59 38.98 9.39
CA GLY A 101 0.18 39.11 8.99
C GLY A 101 -0.28 40.56 8.82
N GLY A 102 -1.58 40.73 8.54
CA GLY A 102 -2.24 42.04 8.41
C GLY A 102 -2.74 42.36 6.99
N LEU A 103 -3.67 43.31 6.89
CA LEU A 103 -4.31 43.71 5.62
C LEU A 103 -3.29 44.18 4.57
N GLY A 104 -2.25 44.90 5.00
CA GLY A 104 -1.15 45.33 4.12
C GLY A 104 -0.30 44.16 3.60
N GLY A 105 -0.09 43.12 4.40
CA GLY A 105 0.62 41.90 3.99
C GLY A 105 -0.18 41.11 2.95
N VAL A 106 -1.49 41.00 3.13
CA VAL A 106 -2.40 40.38 2.15
C VAL A 106 -2.41 41.14 0.83
N LEU A 107 -2.50 42.48 0.88
CA LEU A 107 -2.46 43.30 -0.34
C LEU A 107 -1.13 43.19 -1.06
N LYS A 108 -0.02 43.15 -0.31
CA LYS A 108 1.32 42.95 -0.86
C LYS A 108 1.47 41.58 -1.52
N LEU A 109 0.99 40.51 -0.87
CA LEU A 109 0.98 39.16 -1.42
C LEU A 109 0.13 39.08 -2.69
N ALA A 110 -1.08 39.65 -2.68
CA ALA A 110 -1.94 39.67 -3.87
C ALA A 110 -1.35 40.48 -5.04
N SER A 111 -0.51 41.48 -4.73
CA SER A 111 0.19 42.29 -5.73
C SER A 111 1.49 41.65 -6.23
N ASP A 112 1.93 40.54 -5.61
CA ASP A 112 3.12 39.81 -6.03
C ASP A 112 2.87 39.12 -7.39
N PRO A 113 3.73 39.33 -8.41
CA PRO A 113 3.56 38.71 -9.71
C PRO A 113 3.49 37.17 -9.66
N GLY A 114 4.29 36.54 -8.78
CA GLY A 114 4.29 35.08 -8.62
C GLY A 114 2.97 34.55 -8.07
N THR A 115 2.36 35.29 -7.13
CA THR A 115 1.01 34.98 -6.62
C THR A 115 -0.05 35.10 -7.71
N GLN A 116 0.04 36.14 -8.55
CA GLN A 116 -0.90 36.35 -9.66
C GLN A 116 -0.78 35.24 -10.72
N GLU A 117 0.44 34.86 -11.08
CA GLU A 117 0.71 33.77 -12.03
C GLU A 117 0.25 32.41 -11.49
N GLY A 118 0.46 32.15 -10.19
CA GLY A 118 -0.04 30.95 -9.52
C GLY A 118 -1.57 30.87 -9.54
N LEU A 119 -2.26 31.96 -9.18
CA LEU A 119 -3.73 32.05 -9.24
C LEU A 119 -4.25 31.86 -10.67
N ARG A 120 -3.59 32.47 -11.66
CA ARG A 120 -3.93 32.30 -13.07
C ARG A 120 -3.76 30.85 -13.53
N SER A 121 -2.69 30.18 -13.11
CA SER A 121 -2.42 28.79 -13.43
C SER A 121 -3.48 27.86 -12.87
N LEU A 122 -3.84 28.04 -11.59
CA LEU A 122 -4.92 27.30 -10.93
C LEU A 122 -6.28 27.55 -11.60
N SER A 123 -6.59 28.80 -11.94
CA SER A 123 -7.81 29.16 -12.66
C SER A 123 -7.89 28.49 -14.03
N THR A 124 -6.77 28.48 -14.77
CA THR A 124 -6.68 27.84 -16.09
C THR A 124 -6.87 26.33 -16.00
N LEU A 125 -6.21 25.67 -15.03
CA LEU A 125 -6.40 24.25 -14.77
C LEU A 125 -7.87 23.92 -14.45
N GLY A 126 -8.50 24.69 -13.55
CA GLY A 126 -9.89 24.52 -13.17
C GLY A 126 -10.88 24.73 -14.33
N LYS A 127 -10.60 25.67 -15.23
CA LYS A 127 -11.40 25.89 -16.46
C LYS A 127 -11.45 24.63 -17.33
N TYR A 128 -10.30 24.03 -17.63
CA TYR A 128 -10.25 22.83 -18.47
C TYR A 128 -10.82 21.59 -17.76
N TRP A 129 -10.58 21.46 -16.45
CA TRP A 129 -11.16 20.38 -15.65
C TRP A 129 -12.69 20.44 -15.65
N SER A 130 -13.28 21.60 -15.36
CA SER A 130 -14.74 21.75 -15.30
C SER A 130 -15.41 21.53 -16.66
N ALA A 131 -14.76 21.96 -17.75
CA ALA A 131 -15.23 21.70 -19.10
C ALA A 131 -15.29 20.19 -19.39
N ASN A 132 -14.22 19.45 -19.12
CA ASN A 132 -14.17 18.01 -19.32
C ASN A 132 -15.22 17.25 -18.48
N LEU A 133 -15.41 17.62 -17.21
CA LEU A 133 -16.45 17.01 -16.37
C LEU A 133 -17.87 17.23 -16.92
N ARG A 134 -18.13 18.43 -17.44
CA ARG A 134 -19.44 18.76 -18.00
C ARG A 134 -19.72 17.98 -19.28
N ASP A 135 -18.69 17.70 -20.07
CA ASP A 135 -18.83 16.91 -21.30
C ASP A 135 -19.06 15.42 -21.00
N LEU A 136 -18.41 14.88 -19.96
CA LEU A 136 -18.69 13.52 -19.47
C LEU A 136 -20.16 13.38 -19.03
N ASN A 137 -20.66 14.31 -18.22
CA ASN A 137 -22.05 14.26 -17.73
C ASN A 137 -23.11 14.47 -18.81
N LYS A 138 -22.74 14.99 -19.99
CA LYS A 138 -23.65 15.15 -21.14
C LYS A 138 -23.64 13.96 -22.09
N GLY A 139 -22.62 13.10 -22.02
CA GLY A 139 -22.51 11.89 -22.84
C GLY A 139 -23.25 10.67 -22.27
N ASP A 140 -23.69 10.74 -21.01
CA ASP A 140 -24.40 9.67 -20.28
C ASP A 140 -25.94 9.84 -20.28
N GLY A 141 -26.51 10.68 -21.16
CA GLY A 141 -27.96 10.87 -21.35
C GLY A 141 -28.37 10.80 -22.82
#